data_AF-A0AAC8YSW9-F1
#
_entry.id   AF-A0AAC8YSW9-F1
#
_cell.length_a   1.000
_cell.length_b   1.000
_cell.length_c   1.000
_cell.angle_alpha   90.00
_cell.angle_beta   90.00
_cell.angle_gamma   90.00
#
_symmetry.space_group_name_H-M   'P 1'
#
loop_
_entity.id
_entity.type
_entity.pdbx_description
1 polymer ?
#
loop_
_entity_poly.entity_id
_entity_poly.type
_entity_poly.pdbx_seq_one_letter_code
_entity_poly.pdbx_strand_id
1 'polypeptide(L)'
;MMSGTSAGRSNYSTGEVGHAALAVAESRSLEALGESCHREMGKLMGSPTVGLYLLDDHKPSLVYSKQAPEGFIREYSDEFDKYDPLLAYIFEKGRPVDGSTVVGTSGWQHCNNFQLLRRWGFKHCMAGPLLVEGRVVGVVYTANGGERGPYRAEAVDSMDILCRAGSLALATMVETGRLGGAPIGWIAQSSVASRHERTIGGAYALNQLPARSREVALLLCRGQSNKQIARALGISAYTVKDHVGKLCQRLHAHNRTELVQRLLTTH
;
A
#
# COMPACT_ATOMS: atom_id res chain seq x y z
N MET A 1 -17.16 45.46 17.93
CA MET A 1 -17.88 44.19 17.77
C MET A 1 -16.98 43.25 16.98
N MET A 2 -16.38 42.27 17.65
CA MET A 2 -15.51 41.27 17.01
C MET A 2 -16.39 40.17 16.41
N SER A 3 -16.35 40.03 15.10
CA SER A 3 -16.97 38.93 14.36
C SER A 3 -16.10 37.69 14.49
N GLY A 4 -16.49 36.78 15.39
CA GLY A 4 -15.91 35.45 15.49
C GLY A 4 -16.23 34.63 14.25
N THR A 5 -15.19 34.26 13.50
CA THR A 5 -15.29 33.31 12.39
C THR A 5 -15.45 31.90 12.98
N SER A 6 -16.65 31.32 12.92
CA SER A 6 -16.87 29.93 13.30
C SER A 6 -16.28 29.02 12.21
N ALA A 7 -15.08 28.48 12.45
CA ALA A 7 -14.56 27.38 11.67
C ALA A 7 -15.48 26.16 11.86
N GLY A 8 -16.17 25.76 10.78
CA GLY A 8 -17.14 24.68 10.78
C GLY A 8 -16.52 23.34 11.21
N ARG A 9 -17.03 22.79 12.30
CA ARG A 9 -16.92 21.34 12.61
C ARG A 9 -17.94 20.62 11.72
N SER A 10 -17.52 19.98 10.64
CA SER A 10 -18.35 18.92 10.04
C SER A 10 -18.10 17.63 10.81
N ASN A 11 -18.79 17.47 11.94
CA ASN A 11 -18.93 16.16 12.57
C ASN A 11 -20.02 15.43 11.79
N TYR A 12 -19.65 14.51 10.89
CA TYR A 12 -20.62 13.62 10.25
C TYR A 12 -21.30 12.77 11.32
N SER A 13 -22.61 12.59 11.19
CA SER A 13 -23.36 11.71 12.08
C SER A 13 -22.97 10.26 11.83
N THR A 14 -23.01 9.43 12.87
CA THR A 14 -22.81 7.97 12.75
C THR A 14 -23.72 7.35 11.67
N GLY A 15 -24.91 7.92 11.47
CA GLY A 15 -25.85 7.49 10.42
C GLY A 15 -25.32 7.72 9.00
N GLU A 16 -24.71 8.88 8.72
CA GLU A 16 -24.16 9.18 7.39
C GLU A 16 -23.02 8.24 7.02
N VAL A 17 -22.12 7.96 7.95
CA VAL A 17 -21.01 7.02 7.73
C VAL A 17 -21.54 5.59 7.53
N GLY A 18 -22.58 5.19 8.28
CA GLY A 18 -23.24 3.90 8.10
C GLY A 18 -23.89 3.75 6.72
N HIS A 19 -24.61 4.78 6.25
CA HIS A 19 -25.20 4.78 4.90
C HIS A 19 -24.14 4.72 3.81
N ALA A 20 -23.04 5.46 3.97
CA ALA A 20 -21.92 5.42 3.04
C ALA A 20 -21.29 4.02 2.97
N ALA A 21 -21.10 3.37 4.13
CA ALA A 21 -20.58 2.01 4.20
C ALA A 21 -21.47 1.01 3.45
N LEU A 22 -22.79 1.07 3.67
CA LEU A 22 -23.75 0.21 2.97
C LEU A 22 -23.69 0.42 1.45
N ALA A 23 -23.69 1.67 0.99
CA ALA A 23 -23.60 2.01 -0.43
C ALA A 23 -22.31 1.48 -1.09
N VAL A 24 -21.19 1.43 -0.35
CA VAL A 24 -19.94 0.84 -0.85
C VAL A 24 -20.04 -0.70 -0.86
N ALA A 25 -20.54 -1.31 0.21
CA ALA A 25 -20.67 -2.77 0.36
C ALA A 25 -21.63 -3.42 -0.64
N GLU A 26 -22.63 -2.68 -1.10
CA GLU A 26 -23.62 -3.13 -2.09
C GLU A 26 -23.07 -3.17 -3.53
N SER A 27 -21.85 -2.66 -3.75
CA SER A 27 -21.22 -2.66 -5.08
C SER A 27 -21.07 -4.08 -5.63
N ARG A 28 -21.30 -4.24 -6.94
CA ARG A 28 -21.31 -5.54 -7.64
C ARG A 28 -20.36 -5.63 -8.84
N SER A 29 -19.61 -4.57 -9.12
CA SER A 29 -18.52 -4.50 -10.08
C SER A 29 -17.43 -3.57 -9.55
N LEU A 30 -16.22 -3.65 -10.10
CA LEU A 30 -15.11 -2.74 -9.76
C LEU A 30 -15.44 -1.28 -10.10
N GLU A 31 -16.12 -1.07 -11.23
CA GLU A 31 -16.60 0.26 -11.64
C GLU A 31 -17.59 0.84 -10.61
N ALA A 32 -18.59 0.05 -10.20
CA ALA A 32 -19.57 0.48 -9.21
C ALA A 32 -18.92 0.74 -7.84
N LEU A 33 -17.94 -0.09 -7.46
CA LEU A 33 -17.17 0.10 -6.24
C LEU A 33 -16.38 1.42 -6.28
N GLY A 34 -15.69 1.67 -7.40
CA GLY A 34 -14.95 2.91 -7.63
C GLY A 34 -15.83 4.16 -7.58
N GLU A 35 -16.98 4.15 -8.26
CA GLU A 35 -17.95 5.25 -8.24
C GLU A 35 -18.56 5.47 -6.83
N SER A 36 -18.81 4.38 -6.09
CA SER A 36 -19.30 4.47 -4.71
C SER A 36 -18.24 5.06 -3.78
N CYS A 37 -17.00 4.57 -3.85
CA CYS A 37 -15.87 5.15 -3.11
C CYS A 37 -15.66 6.64 -3.45
N HIS A 38 -15.65 7.01 -4.73
CA HIS A 38 -15.52 8.39 -5.18
C HIS A 38 -16.54 9.31 -4.49
N ARG A 39 -17.83 8.93 -4.58
CA ARG A 39 -18.94 9.71 -4.07
C ARG A 39 -18.89 9.86 -2.55
N GLU A 40 -18.65 8.77 -1.84
CA GLU A 40 -18.68 8.78 -0.37
C GLU A 40 -17.41 9.41 0.23
N MET A 41 -16.23 9.26 -0.38
CA MET A 41 -15.01 9.99 0.01
C MET A 41 -15.16 11.49 -0.21
N GLY A 42 -15.79 11.90 -1.31
CA GLY A 42 -16.12 13.29 -1.57
C GLY A 42 -16.96 13.91 -0.46
N LYS A 43 -17.95 13.16 0.06
CA LYS A 43 -18.82 13.61 1.15
C LYS A 43 -18.12 13.61 2.51
N LEU A 44 -17.47 12.51 2.89
CA LEU A 44 -16.97 12.28 4.26
C LEU A 44 -15.58 12.85 4.52
N MET A 45 -14.76 12.99 3.48
CA MET A 45 -13.36 13.42 3.63
C MET A 45 -13.10 14.76 2.95
N GLY A 46 -14.10 15.30 2.25
CA GLY A 46 -13.92 16.44 1.37
C GLY A 46 -12.79 16.18 0.37
N SER A 47 -12.65 14.96 -0.13
CA SER A 47 -11.63 14.66 -1.13
C SER A 47 -12.27 14.08 -2.38
N PRO A 48 -12.10 14.75 -3.53
CA PRO A 48 -12.88 14.38 -4.70
C PRO A 48 -12.08 13.44 -5.62
N THR A 49 -10.82 13.15 -5.30
CA THR A 49 -9.97 12.22 -6.04
C THR A 49 -10.08 10.82 -5.47
N VAL A 50 -10.22 9.82 -6.35
CA VAL A 50 -10.09 8.41 -5.97
C VAL A 50 -9.23 7.67 -6.99
N GLY A 51 -8.40 6.75 -6.49
CA GLY A 51 -7.72 5.73 -7.29
C GLY A 51 -7.90 4.38 -6.61
N LEU A 52 -8.49 3.42 -7.30
CA LEU A 52 -8.71 2.07 -6.82
C LEU A 52 -7.78 1.12 -7.58
N TYR A 53 -6.91 0.44 -6.84
CA TYR A 53 -5.95 -0.51 -7.39
C TYR A 53 -6.20 -1.89 -6.82
N LEU A 54 -6.12 -2.91 -7.67
CA LEU A 54 -6.01 -4.31 -7.23
C LEU A 54 -4.55 -4.74 -7.26
N LEU A 55 -4.17 -5.65 -6.38
CA LEU A 55 -2.80 -6.11 -6.23
C LEU A 55 -2.64 -7.52 -6.80
N ASP A 56 -1.61 -7.68 -7.63
CA ASP A 56 -1.11 -8.97 -8.10
C ASP A 56 0.36 -9.10 -7.66
N ASP A 57 0.65 -10.03 -6.75
CA ASP A 57 1.98 -10.20 -6.12
C ASP A 57 2.59 -8.85 -5.65
N HIS A 58 1.81 -8.09 -4.88
CA HIS A 58 2.12 -6.73 -4.39
C HIS A 58 2.22 -5.63 -5.47
N LYS A 59 2.03 -5.95 -6.75
CA LYS A 59 2.00 -4.98 -7.84
C LYS A 59 0.57 -4.43 -8.04
N PRO A 60 0.33 -3.13 -7.84
CA PRO A 60 -0.96 -2.52 -8.07
C PRO A 60 -1.22 -2.34 -9.56
N SER A 61 -2.45 -2.69 -9.93
CA SER A 61 -3.03 -2.47 -11.24
C SER A 61 -4.24 -1.58 -11.04
N LEU A 62 -4.25 -0.42 -11.69
CA LEU A 62 -5.36 0.52 -11.59
C LEU A 62 -6.61 -0.12 -12.21
N VAL A 63 -7.71 -0.14 -11.46
CA VAL A 63 -9.00 -0.64 -11.96
C VAL A 63 -10.07 0.44 -12.03
N TYR A 64 -9.90 1.55 -11.29
CA TYR A 64 -10.78 2.71 -11.39
C TYR A 64 -10.08 3.99 -10.91
N SER A 65 -10.34 5.11 -11.57
CA SER A 65 -9.84 6.43 -11.17
C SER A 65 -10.88 7.52 -11.47
N LYS A 66 -11.01 8.50 -10.56
CA LYS A 66 -11.80 9.70 -10.78
C LYS A 66 -11.08 10.91 -10.21
N GLN A 67 -11.10 12.01 -10.96
CA GLN A 67 -10.48 13.28 -10.60
C GLN A 67 -9.00 13.20 -10.22
N ALA A 68 -8.30 12.20 -10.77
CA ALA A 68 -6.84 12.18 -10.84
C ALA A 68 -6.44 12.50 -12.28
N PRO A 69 -5.49 13.42 -12.52
CA PRO A 69 -5.00 13.69 -13.87
C PRO A 69 -4.47 12.41 -14.54
N GLU A 70 -4.79 12.15 -15.80
CA GLU A 70 -4.32 10.95 -16.50
C GLU A 70 -2.79 10.85 -16.53
N GLY A 71 -2.09 11.98 -16.69
CA GLY A 71 -0.63 12.00 -16.68
C GLY A 71 -0.05 11.64 -15.31
N PHE A 72 -0.71 12.01 -14.20
CA PHE A 72 -0.33 11.59 -12.86
C PHE A 72 -0.43 10.06 -12.72
N ILE A 73 -1.52 9.47 -13.20
CA ILE A 73 -1.74 8.03 -13.15
C ILE A 73 -0.66 7.27 -13.93
N ARG A 74 -0.31 7.73 -15.13
CA ARG A 74 0.75 7.12 -15.95
C ARG A 74 2.09 7.22 -15.24
N GLU A 75 2.46 8.40 -14.76
CA GLU A 75 3.74 8.61 -14.07
C GLU A 75 3.83 7.81 -12.75
N TYR A 76 2.74 7.73 -11.97
CA TYR A 76 2.68 6.88 -10.77
C TYR A 76 2.88 5.40 -11.11
N SER A 77 2.29 4.93 -12.21
CA SER A 77 2.39 3.53 -12.65
C SER A 77 3.80 3.19 -13.18
N ASP A 78 4.41 4.11 -13.94
CA ASP A 78 5.77 3.95 -14.49
C ASP A 78 6.84 4.03 -13.40
N GLU A 79 6.61 4.85 -12.38
CA GLU A 79 7.49 4.99 -11.22
C GLU A 79 7.23 3.93 -10.14
N PHE A 80 6.34 2.95 -10.37
CA PHE A 80 5.93 1.99 -9.34
C PHE A 80 7.08 1.11 -8.80
N ASP A 81 8.16 0.92 -9.56
CA ASP A 81 9.38 0.26 -9.07
C ASP A 81 10.08 1.05 -7.94
N LYS A 82 9.63 2.28 -7.65
CA LYS A 82 10.09 3.11 -6.52
C LYS A 82 9.22 2.85 -5.28
N TYR A 83 9.88 2.83 -4.13
CA TYR A 83 9.26 2.55 -2.82
C TYR A 83 8.11 3.53 -2.50
N ASP A 84 6.88 3.03 -2.45
CA ASP A 84 5.71 3.75 -1.92
C ASP A 84 5.56 3.51 -0.40
N PRO A 85 5.81 4.52 0.45
CA PRO A 85 5.69 4.37 1.90
C PRO A 85 4.27 4.06 2.37
N LEU A 86 3.22 4.50 1.65
CA LEU A 86 1.84 4.23 2.05
C LEU A 86 1.49 2.75 1.82
N LEU A 87 1.91 2.18 0.68
CA LEU A 87 1.75 0.74 0.44
C LEU A 87 2.51 -0.09 1.46
N ALA A 88 3.74 0.29 1.77
CA ALA A 88 4.53 -0.41 2.79
C ALA A 88 3.81 -0.43 4.15
N TYR A 89 3.26 0.71 4.58
CA TYR A 89 2.47 0.79 5.81
C TYR A 89 1.19 -0.05 5.73
N ILE A 90 0.47 0.01 4.61
CA ILE A 90 -0.78 -0.74 4.42
C ILE A 90 -0.53 -2.25 4.45
N PHE A 91 0.56 -2.72 3.83
CA PHE A 91 0.95 -4.12 3.88
C PHE A 91 1.34 -4.57 5.28
N GLU A 92 1.98 -3.70 6.06
CA GLU A 92 2.40 -4.02 7.42
C GLU A 92 1.25 -3.99 8.42
N LYS A 93 0.42 -2.93 8.38
CA LYS A 93 -0.56 -2.63 9.41
C LYS A 93 -1.99 -3.01 9.03
N GLY A 94 -2.29 -3.16 7.74
CA GLY A 94 -3.64 -3.43 7.24
C GLY A 94 -4.63 -2.35 7.65
N ARG A 95 -4.21 -1.08 7.69
CA ARG A 95 -5.04 0.07 8.11
C ARG A 95 -4.84 1.27 7.21
N PRO A 96 -5.83 2.18 7.12
CA PRO A 96 -5.65 3.44 6.43
C PRO A 96 -4.54 4.29 7.01
N VAL A 97 -3.95 5.12 6.15
CA VAL A 97 -2.86 6.01 6.55
C VAL A 97 -2.82 7.28 5.70
N ASP A 98 -2.57 8.40 6.36
CA ASP A 98 -2.26 9.67 5.73
C ASP A 98 -0.75 9.75 5.45
N GLY A 99 -0.36 10.24 4.28
CA GLY A 99 1.05 10.26 3.88
C GLY A 99 1.96 11.02 4.85
N SER A 100 1.45 12.05 5.53
CA SER A 100 2.24 12.83 6.48
C SER A 100 2.53 12.10 7.79
N THR A 101 1.78 11.03 8.12
CA THR A 101 1.97 10.25 9.36
C THR A 101 2.94 9.08 9.22
N VAL A 102 3.18 8.58 8.00
CA VAL A 102 4.01 7.37 7.76
C VAL A 102 5.50 7.59 8.06
N VAL A 103 6.04 8.72 7.63
CA VAL A 103 7.49 9.01 7.66
C VAL A 103 7.82 10.29 8.44
N GLY A 104 6.82 10.84 9.14
CA GLY A 104 6.85 12.17 9.74
C GLY A 104 6.87 13.29 8.71
N THR A 105 6.48 14.51 9.11
CA THR A 105 6.34 15.67 8.19
C THR A 105 7.62 15.94 7.39
N SER A 106 8.79 15.76 8.02
CA SER A 106 10.08 15.94 7.37
C SER A 106 10.40 14.79 6.40
N GLY A 107 10.17 13.53 6.76
CA GLY A 107 10.43 12.41 5.85
C GLY A 107 9.48 12.37 4.66
N TRP A 108 8.23 12.82 4.86
CA TRP A 108 7.22 12.88 3.81
C TRP A 108 7.64 13.85 2.70
N GLN A 109 8.10 15.05 3.06
CA GLN A 109 8.52 16.05 2.07
C GLN A 109 9.72 15.62 1.20
N HIS A 110 10.54 14.69 1.68
CA HIS A 110 11.74 14.23 0.97
C HIS A 110 11.53 12.92 0.22
N CYS A 111 10.35 12.30 0.30
CA CYS A 111 10.09 11.04 -0.40
C CYS A 111 9.66 11.28 -1.86
N ASN A 112 10.00 10.34 -2.75
CA ASN A 112 9.66 10.42 -4.17
C ASN A 112 8.14 10.52 -4.40
N ASN A 113 7.34 9.82 -3.59
CA ASN A 113 5.88 9.85 -3.70
C ASN A 113 5.32 11.27 -3.45
N PHE A 114 5.81 11.97 -2.43
CA PHE A 114 5.42 13.36 -2.19
C PHE A 114 5.85 14.30 -3.33
N GLN A 115 7.06 14.13 -3.88
CA GLN A 115 7.53 14.94 -5.00
C GLN A 115 6.68 14.70 -6.26
N LEU A 116 6.27 13.46 -6.52
CA LEU A 116 5.33 13.12 -7.57
C LEU A 116 3.97 13.80 -7.34
N LEU A 117 3.35 13.61 -6.18
CA LEU A 117 2.08 14.23 -5.82
C LEU A 117 2.12 15.76 -6.01
N ARG A 118 3.20 16.40 -5.55
CA ARG A 118 3.40 17.86 -5.65
C ARG A 118 3.47 18.36 -7.08
N ARG A 119 4.14 17.63 -8.00
CA ARG A 119 4.21 17.98 -9.43
C ARG A 119 2.83 18.06 -10.07
N TRP A 120 1.88 17.25 -9.57
CA TRP A 120 0.49 17.21 -10.05
C TRP A 120 -0.48 18.03 -9.20
N GLY A 121 0.02 18.90 -8.32
CA GLY A 121 -0.79 19.83 -7.53
C GLY A 121 -1.37 19.25 -6.24
N PHE A 122 -1.07 18.00 -5.91
CA PHE A 122 -1.46 17.38 -4.65
C PHE A 122 -0.46 17.70 -3.53
N LYS A 123 -0.94 17.87 -2.31
CA LYS A 123 -0.12 18.13 -1.11
C LYS A 123 -0.29 17.06 -0.04
N HIS A 124 -1.46 16.43 -0.01
CA HIS A 124 -1.83 15.42 0.95
C HIS A 124 -2.43 14.23 0.21
N CYS A 125 -2.15 13.03 0.69
CA CYS A 125 -2.79 11.81 0.21
C CYS A 125 -3.08 10.91 1.39
N MET A 126 -4.11 10.09 1.25
CA MET A 126 -4.46 9.03 2.17
C MET A 126 -4.72 7.78 1.35
N ALA A 127 -4.34 6.64 1.91
CA ALA A 127 -4.58 5.35 1.31
C ALA A 127 -5.18 4.40 2.34
N GLY A 128 -5.95 3.42 1.89
CA GLY A 128 -6.54 2.41 2.75
C GLY A 128 -6.66 1.04 2.08
N PRO A 129 -6.56 -0.04 2.88
CA PRO A 129 -6.53 -1.41 2.36
C PRO A 129 -7.90 -1.89 1.89
N LEU A 130 -7.89 -2.78 0.93
CA LEU A 130 -9.00 -3.67 0.63
C LEU A 130 -8.56 -5.10 0.93
N LEU A 131 -9.32 -5.77 1.78
CA LEU A 131 -8.98 -7.05 2.37
C LEU A 131 -9.92 -8.15 1.88
N VAL A 132 -9.38 -9.30 1.53
CA VAL A 132 -10.15 -10.53 1.33
C VAL A 132 -9.45 -11.63 2.13
N GLU A 133 -10.19 -12.32 3.00
CA GLU A 133 -9.64 -13.34 3.91
C GLU A 133 -8.41 -12.85 4.72
N GLY A 134 -8.44 -11.59 5.16
CA GLY A 134 -7.34 -10.96 5.92
C GLY A 134 -6.10 -10.57 5.11
N ARG A 135 -6.11 -10.79 3.78
CA ARG A 135 -5.02 -10.40 2.88
C ARG A 135 -5.32 -9.09 2.18
N VAL A 136 -4.34 -8.20 2.07
CA VAL A 136 -4.47 -6.97 1.29
C VAL A 136 -4.47 -7.33 -0.19
N VAL A 137 -5.64 -7.22 -0.82
CA VAL A 137 -5.85 -7.52 -2.24
C VAL A 137 -6.01 -6.27 -3.10
N GLY A 138 -6.19 -5.11 -2.47
CA GLY A 138 -6.30 -3.84 -3.16
C GLY A 138 -6.03 -2.68 -2.24
N VAL A 139 -5.94 -1.49 -2.83
CA VAL A 139 -5.74 -0.23 -2.11
C VAL A 139 -6.59 0.84 -2.75
N VAL A 140 -7.27 1.62 -1.92
CA VAL A 140 -7.95 2.84 -2.34
C VAL A 140 -7.13 4.04 -1.92
N TYR A 141 -6.89 4.95 -2.86
CA TYR A 141 -6.21 6.21 -2.67
C TYR A 141 -7.16 7.37 -2.78
N THR A 142 -6.86 8.42 -2.03
CA THR A 142 -7.45 9.74 -2.20
C THR A 142 -6.37 10.80 -1.99
N ALA A 143 -6.50 11.94 -2.67
CA ALA A 143 -5.51 13.01 -2.61
C ALA A 143 -6.17 14.39 -2.66
N ASN A 144 -5.56 15.34 -1.95
CA ASN A 144 -6.01 16.72 -1.84
C ASN A 144 -4.88 17.67 -2.25
N GLY A 145 -5.26 18.73 -2.98
CA GLY A 145 -4.40 19.85 -3.37
C GLY A 145 -4.93 21.20 -2.89
N GLY A 146 -4.26 22.28 -3.29
CA GLY A 146 -4.72 23.66 -3.03
C GLY A 146 -4.64 24.09 -1.56
N GLU A 147 -5.70 24.72 -1.06
CA GLU A 147 -5.85 25.19 0.34
C GLU A 147 -6.35 24.10 1.29
N ARG A 148 -6.72 22.91 0.80
CA ARG A 148 -7.13 21.79 1.65
C ARG A 148 -5.92 21.29 2.42
N GLY A 149 -6.07 21.25 3.75
CA GLY A 149 -5.06 20.73 4.67
C GLY A 149 -5.00 19.20 4.70
N PRO A 150 -4.20 18.63 5.64
CA PRO A 150 -4.10 17.19 5.83
C PRO A 150 -5.44 16.57 6.26
N TYR A 151 -5.57 15.26 6.07
CA TYR A 151 -6.76 14.53 6.52
C TYR A 151 -6.79 14.50 8.06
N ARG A 152 -7.96 14.81 8.65
CA ARG A 152 -8.16 14.72 10.10
C ARG A 152 -8.35 13.28 10.54
N ALA A 153 -8.21 12.99 11.83
CA ALA A 153 -8.38 11.65 12.38
C ALA A 153 -9.76 11.05 12.03
N GLU A 154 -10.82 11.86 12.05
CA GLU A 154 -12.18 11.43 11.71
C GLU A 154 -12.31 11.01 10.24
N ALA A 155 -11.52 11.62 9.34
CA ALA A 155 -11.46 11.22 7.94
C ALA A 155 -10.73 9.88 7.77
N VAL A 156 -9.69 9.62 8.57
CA VAL A 156 -9.00 8.32 8.60
C VAL A 156 -9.93 7.22 9.14
N ASP A 157 -10.72 7.51 10.18
CA ASP A 157 -11.71 6.55 10.71
C ASP A 157 -12.81 6.27 9.68
N SER A 158 -13.27 7.29 8.97
CA SER A 158 -14.21 7.14 7.85
C SER A 158 -13.61 6.31 6.72
N MET A 159 -12.32 6.50 6.42
CA MET A 159 -11.59 5.68 5.45
C MET A 159 -11.58 4.21 5.86
N ASP A 160 -11.36 3.91 7.15
CA ASP A 160 -11.35 2.53 7.65
C ASP A 160 -12.70 1.85 7.41
N ILE A 161 -13.79 2.55 7.70
CA ILE A 161 -15.14 2.04 7.50
C ILE A 161 -15.43 1.81 6.02
N LEU A 162 -15.12 2.77 5.14
CA LEU A 162 -15.30 2.60 3.68
C LEU A 162 -14.42 1.47 3.12
N CYS A 163 -13.19 1.32 3.62
CA CYS A 163 -12.28 0.24 3.23
C CYS A 163 -12.84 -1.13 3.62
N ARG A 164 -13.40 -1.27 4.83
CA ARG A 164 -14.06 -2.52 5.27
C ARG A 164 -15.29 -2.82 4.42
N ALA A 165 -16.10 -1.82 4.09
CA ALA A 165 -17.23 -2.00 3.19
C ALA A 165 -16.80 -2.42 1.78
N GLY A 166 -15.75 -1.81 1.23
CA GLY A 166 -15.19 -2.18 -0.07
C GLY A 166 -14.58 -3.58 -0.07
N SER A 167 -13.93 -3.96 1.04
CA SER A 167 -13.41 -5.30 1.29
C SER A 167 -14.52 -6.34 1.24
N LEU A 168 -15.66 -6.07 1.89
CA LEU A 168 -16.84 -6.92 1.83
C LEU A 168 -17.41 -7.03 0.41
N ALA A 169 -17.52 -5.91 -0.31
CA ALA A 169 -17.98 -5.91 -1.69
C ALA A 169 -17.08 -6.78 -2.59
N LEU A 170 -15.76 -6.66 -2.45
CA LEU A 170 -14.80 -7.47 -3.19
C LEU A 170 -14.89 -8.95 -2.83
N ALA A 171 -14.97 -9.30 -1.54
CA ALA A 171 -15.14 -10.67 -1.10
C ALA A 171 -16.39 -11.30 -1.73
N THR A 172 -17.53 -10.60 -1.70
CA THR A 172 -18.75 -11.05 -2.36
C THR A 172 -18.58 -11.20 -3.87
N MET A 173 -17.87 -10.29 -4.54
CA MET A 173 -17.61 -10.42 -5.98
C MET A 173 -16.70 -11.61 -6.31
N VAL A 174 -15.73 -11.94 -5.44
CA VAL A 174 -14.88 -13.13 -5.57
C VAL A 174 -15.74 -14.39 -5.43
N GLU A 175 -16.51 -14.49 -4.34
CA GLU A 175 -17.37 -15.64 -4.04
C GLU A 175 -18.42 -15.89 -5.13
N THR A 176 -18.96 -14.82 -5.73
CA THR A 176 -19.98 -14.91 -6.78
C THR A 176 -19.42 -14.98 -8.20
N GLY A 177 -18.09 -15.03 -8.36
CA GLY A 177 -17.43 -15.12 -9.67
C GLY A 177 -17.54 -13.86 -10.55
N ARG A 178 -17.93 -12.71 -9.97
CA ARG A 178 -18.16 -11.45 -10.68
C ARG A 178 -16.88 -10.67 -11.01
N LEU A 179 -15.76 -11.07 -10.42
CA LEU A 179 -14.43 -10.52 -10.73
C LEU A 179 -13.74 -11.20 -11.92
N GLY A 180 -14.46 -12.03 -12.69
CA GLY A 180 -14.08 -12.62 -13.99
C GLY A 180 -12.58 -12.65 -14.29
N GLY A 181 -11.89 -13.75 -13.98
CA GLY A 181 -10.49 -13.92 -14.34
C GLY A 181 -9.49 -13.04 -13.58
N ALA A 182 -9.87 -12.52 -12.40
CA ALA A 182 -8.91 -11.99 -11.41
C ALA A 182 -7.68 -12.92 -11.32
N PRO A 183 -6.45 -12.37 -11.28
CA PRO A 183 -5.23 -13.12 -11.54
C PRO A 183 -5.23 -14.39 -10.70
N ILE A 184 -4.98 -15.52 -11.38
CA ILE A 184 -5.07 -16.90 -10.87
C ILE A 184 -4.26 -17.11 -9.56
N GLY A 185 -3.44 -16.13 -9.14
CA GLY A 185 -2.82 -16.04 -7.81
C GLY A 185 -3.78 -15.78 -6.63
N TRP A 186 -4.99 -15.22 -6.83
CA TRP A 186 -5.95 -14.95 -5.74
C TRP A 186 -6.66 -16.20 -5.20
N ILE A 187 -7.08 -17.13 -6.08
CA ILE A 187 -7.95 -18.27 -5.72
C ILE A 187 -7.14 -19.53 -5.34
N ALA A 188 -5.90 -19.66 -5.82
CA ALA A 188 -5.11 -20.88 -5.66
C ALA A 188 -4.63 -21.17 -4.22
N GLN A 189 -4.82 -20.26 -3.26
CA GLN A 189 -4.37 -20.43 -1.88
C GLN A 189 -5.50 -20.76 -0.88
N SER A 190 -6.77 -20.70 -1.29
CA SER A 190 -7.91 -20.95 -0.39
C SER A 190 -8.36 -22.42 -0.37
N SER A 191 -7.75 -23.31 -1.18
CA SER A 191 -8.17 -24.71 -1.31
C SER A 191 -7.12 -25.77 -0.96
N VAL A 192 -6.00 -25.40 -0.33
CA VAL A 192 -5.14 -26.38 0.36
C VAL A 192 -4.91 -25.95 1.79
N ALA A 193 -5.65 -26.63 2.65
CA ALA A 193 -5.58 -26.57 4.10
C ALA A 193 -4.13 -26.60 4.63
N SER A 194 -3.94 -25.84 5.70
CA SER A 194 -3.00 -26.12 6.79
C SER A 194 -1.51 -25.94 6.49
N ARG A 195 -0.91 -25.02 7.27
CA ARG A 195 0.53 -24.80 7.48
C ARG A 195 1.18 -23.82 6.50
N HIS A 196 1.09 -22.51 6.81
CA HIS A 196 2.23 -21.56 6.84
C HIS A 196 1.76 -20.16 7.32
N GLU A 197 1.52 -19.99 8.62
CA GLU A 197 1.40 -18.67 9.27
C GLU A 197 2.78 -17.99 9.49
N ARG A 198 3.79 -18.19 8.64
CA ARG A 198 5.17 -17.78 8.95
C ARG A 198 5.94 -17.09 7.82
N THR A 199 5.34 -16.12 7.12
CA THR A 199 6.05 -15.48 5.98
C THR A 199 6.03 -13.94 5.96
N ILE A 200 5.30 -13.25 6.84
CA ILE A 200 5.17 -11.78 6.74
C ILE A 200 6.34 -11.01 7.40
N GLY A 201 7.01 -11.57 8.41
CA GLY A 201 8.13 -10.91 9.11
C GLY A 201 9.44 -10.78 8.31
N GLY A 202 9.76 -11.77 7.46
CA GLY A 202 11.02 -11.80 6.71
C GLY A 202 11.13 -10.71 5.63
N ALA A 203 10.00 -10.31 5.03
CA ALA A 203 9.96 -9.26 4.02
C ALA A 203 10.26 -7.86 4.59
N TYR A 204 9.97 -7.62 5.88
CA TYR A 204 10.15 -6.32 6.53
C TYR A 204 11.62 -6.02 6.85
N ALA A 205 12.37 -7.01 7.34
CA ALA A 205 13.80 -6.89 7.59
C ALA A 205 14.61 -6.63 6.31
N LEU A 206 14.15 -7.18 5.18
CA LEU A 206 14.75 -6.96 3.85
C LEU A 206 14.58 -5.51 3.36
N ASN A 207 13.47 -4.86 3.71
CA ASN A 207 13.17 -3.50 3.27
C ASN A 207 13.90 -2.40 4.06
N GLN A 208 14.47 -2.72 5.23
CA GLN A 208 15.36 -1.82 5.97
C GLN A 208 16.83 -1.88 5.51
N LEU A 209 17.12 -2.68 4.48
CA LEU A 209 18.45 -2.78 3.90
C LEU A 209 18.63 -1.73 2.80
N PRO A 210 19.83 -1.13 2.67
CA PRO A 210 20.17 -0.32 1.50
C PRO A 210 19.89 -1.09 0.20
N ALA A 211 19.41 -0.41 -0.83
CA ALA A 211 18.91 -1.03 -2.08
C ALA A 211 19.80 -2.17 -2.61
N ARG A 212 21.13 -1.95 -2.67
CA ARG A 212 22.09 -2.96 -3.12
C ARG A 212 22.27 -4.14 -2.16
N SER A 213 22.16 -3.92 -0.86
CA SER A 213 22.22 -5.00 0.13
C SER A 213 20.94 -5.83 0.11
N ARG A 214 19.78 -5.22 -0.20
CA ARG A 214 18.50 -5.91 -0.40
C ARG A 214 18.54 -6.82 -1.64
N GLU A 215 19.03 -6.33 -2.77
CA GLU A 215 19.18 -7.13 -3.99
C GLU A 215 20.08 -8.35 -3.76
N VAL A 216 21.22 -8.15 -3.07
CA VAL A 216 22.10 -9.26 -2.67
C VAL A 216 21.37 -10.23 -1.74
N ALA A 217 20.64 -9.74 -0.73
CA ALA A 217 19.89 -10.58 0.20
C ALA A 217 18.80 -11.44 -0.48
N LEU A 218 18.06 -10.88 -1.45
CA LEU A 218 17.06 -11.63 -2.23
C LEU A 218 17.69 -12.77 -3.03
N LEU A 219 18.81 -12.51 -3.69
CA LEU A 219 19.51 -13.55 -4.47
C LEU A 219 20.18 -14.60 -3.57
N LEU A 220 20.60 -14.21 -2.35
CA LEU A 220 21.07 -15.16 -1.33
C LEU A 220 19.95 -16.11 -0.88
N CYS A 221 18.75 -15.59 -0.61
CA CYS A 221 17.59 -16.41 -0.22
C CYS A 221 17.16 -17.39 -1.33
N ARG A 222 17.43 -17.06 -2.59
CA ARG A 222 17.25 -17.94 -3.76
C ARG A 222 18.38 -18.98 -3.93
N GLY A 223 19.31 -19.06 -2.98
CA GLY A 223 20.40 -20.05 -3.00
C GLY A 223 21.56 -19.71 -3.93
N GLN A 224 21.63 -18.50 -4.50
CA GLN A 224 22.68 -18.16 -5.47
C GLN A 224 24.06 -17.96 -4.81
N SER A 225 25.10 -18.54 -5.39
CA SER A 225 26.50 -18.32 -4.97
C SER A 225 26.96 -16.88 -5.22
N ASN A 226 28.01 -16.41 -4.53
CA ASN A 226 28.53 -15.05 -4.73
C ASN A 226 28.95 -14.77 -6.18
N LYS A 227 29.39 -15.80 -6.92
CA LYS A 227 29.72 -15.68 -8.35
C LYS A 227 28.47 -15.49 -9.22
N GLN A 228 27.36 -16.16 -8.89
CA GLN A 228 26.09 -16.01 -9.59
C GLN A 228 25.46 -14.64 -9.30
N ILE A 229 25.48 -14.20 -8.04
CA ILE A 229 25.00 -12.88 -7.63
C ILE A 229 25.81 -11.77 -8.31
N ALA A 230 27.14 -11.92 -8.36
CA ALA A 230 28.03 -10.99 -9.03
C ALA A 230 27.65 -10.79 -10.52
N ARG A 231 27.39 -11.89 -11.23
CA ARG A 231 26.93 -11.86 -12.62
C ARG A 231 25.56 -11.21 -12.76
N ALA A 232 24.62 -11.55 -11.87
CA ALA A 232 23.27 -11.01 -11.91
C ALA A 232 23.21 -9.49 -11.67
N LEU A 233 24.11 -8.96 -10.83
CA LEU A 233 24.11 -7.55 -10.42
C LEU A 233 25.16 -6.69 -11.12
N GLY A 234 25.99 -7.27 -11.99
CA GLY A 234 27.05 -6.54 -12.70
C GLY A 234 28.17 -6.02 -11.78
N ILE A 235 28.44 -6.72 -10.67
CA ILE A 235 29.47 -6.34 -9.68
C ILE A 235 30.48 -7.46 -9.46
N SER A 236 31.60 -7.19 -8.77
CA SER A 236 32.60 -8.23 -8.49
C SER A 236 32.12 -9.21 -7.40
N ALA A 237 32.59 -10.47 -7.44
CA ALA A 237 32.32 -11.44 -6.38
C ALA A 237 32.91 -11.02 -5.01
N TYR A 238 33.94 -10.17 -5.02
CA TYR A 238 34.48 -9.52 -3.83
C TYR A 238 33.48 -8.51 -3.25
N THR A 239 32.88 -7.66 -4.09
CA THR A 239 31.83 -6.71 -3.70
C THR A 239 30.61 -7.43 -3.13
N VAL A 240 30.22 -8.57 -3.70
CA VAL A 240 29.16 -9.42 -3.13
C VAL A 240 29.54 -9.93 -1.74
N LYS A 241 30.79 -10.37 -1.55
CA LYS A 241 31.28 -10.83 -0.23
C LYS A 241 31.24 -9.70 0.81
N ASP A 242 31.58 -8.47 0.42
CA ASP A 242 31.46 -7.28 1.28
C ASP A 242 30.01 -6.99 1.67
N HIS A 243 29.08 -7.03 0.71
CA HIS A 243 27.64 -6.89 1.01
C HIS A 243 27.13 -7.99 1.94
N VAL A 244 27.50 -9.26 1.71
CA VAL A 244 27.18 -10.39 2.61
C VAL A 244 27.74 -10.15 4.01
N GLY A 245 28.96 -9.64 4.14
CA GLY A 245 29.58 -9.31 5.43
C GLY A 245 28.80 -8.24 6.20
N LYS A 246 28.40 -7.16 5.51
CA LYS A 246 27.57 -6.09 6.08
C LYS A 246 26.19 -6.60 6.50
N LEU A 247 25.60 -7.50 5.71
CA LEU A 247 24.33 -8.16 6.04
C LEU A 247 24.46 -9.05 7.28
N CYS A 248 25.52 -9.86 7.38
CA CYS A 248 25.82 -10.66 8.56
C CYS A 248 25.95 -9.79 9.82
N GLN A 249 26.71 -8.69 9.74
CA GLN A 249 26.85 -7.77 10.88
C GLN A 249 25.52 -7.15 11.29
N ARG A 250 24.74 -6.66 10.32
CA ARG A 250 23.48 -5.96 10.57
C ARG A 250 22.38 -6.88 11.12
N LEU A 251 22.35 -8.14 10.69
CA LEU A 251 21.38 -9.14 11.13
C LEU A 251 21.95 -10.06 12.21
N HIS A 252 23.12 -9.73 12.76
CA HIS A 252 23.84 -10.48 13.79
C HIS A 252 24.05 -11.98 13.46
N ALA A 253 24.19 -12.32 12.17
CA ALA A 253 24.43 -13.68 11.71
C ALA A 253 25.93 -14.00 11.65
N HIS A 254 26.32 -15.20 12.06
CA HIS A 254 27.72 -15.63 12.10
C HIS A 254 28.16 -16.31 10.80
N ASN A 255 27.23 -16.83 10.01
CA ASN A 255 27.53 -17.48 8.74
C ASN A 255 26.41 -17.27 7.71
N ARG A 256 26.68 -17.63 6.45
CA ARG A 256 25.75 -17.45 5.33
C ARG A 256 24.43 -18.19 5.54
N THR A 257 24.47 -19.41 6.09
CA THR A 257 23.27 -20.21 6.32
C THR A 257 22.38 -19.55 7.37
N GLU A 258 22.99 -19.09 8.46
CA GLU A 258 22.30 -18.34 9.51
C GLU A 258 21.79 -16.99 9.00
N LEU A 259 22.53 -16.32 8.13
CA LEU A 259 22.09 -15.09 7.49
C LEU A 259 20.82 -15.34 6.68
N VAL A 260 20.80 -16.39 5.84
CA VAL A 260 19.61 -16.77 5.06
C VAL A 260 18.47 -17.17 5.98
N GLN A 261 18.73 -17.93 7.03
CA GLN A 261 17.71 -18.29 8.03
C GLN A 261 17.08 -17.03 8.62
N ARG A 262 17.88 -16.08 9.11
CA ARG A 262 17.38 -14.84 9.71
C ARG A 262 16.61 -14.00 8.70
N LEU A 263 17.11 -13.85 7.47
CA LEU A 263 16.38 -13.17 6.40
C LEU A 263 14.99 -13.78 6.13
N LEU A 264 14.81 -15.08 6.41
CA LEU A 264 13.54 -15.78 6.25
C LEU A 264 12.68 -15.80 7.52
N THR A 265 13.23 -15.56 8.71
CA THR A 265 12.55 -15.75 10.01
C THR A 265 12.44 -14.52 10.92
N THR A 266 12.90 -13.32 10.52
CA THR A 266 13.00 -12.20 11.48
C THR A 266 11.62 -11.67 11.89
N HIS A 267 11.40 -11.62 13.21
CA HIS A 267 10.21 -11.15 13.96
C HIS A 267 10.03 -9.64 13.96
#